data_AF-A0A067CZH7-F1
#
_entry.id   AF-A0A067CZH7-F1
#
_cell.length_a   1.000
_cell.length_b   1.000
_cell.length_c   1.000
_cell.angle_alpha   90.00
_cell.angle_beta   90.00
_cell.angle_gamma   90.00
#
_symmetry.space_group_name_H-M   'P 1'
#
loop_
_entity.id
_entity.type
_entity.pdbx_description
1 polymer ?
#
loop_
_entity_poly.entity_id
_entity_poly.type
_entity_poly.pdbx_seq_one_letter_code
_entity_poly.pdbx_strand_id
1 'polypeptide(L)'
;MFGGEFTKVKAITSLRPADHIAVWDLSRWPIKYQHHGIVWAAGDSEDTVQICHVWSPLVGYREAQADSCFRISTLREFLYNRSLASLRVVEYHTSSLRELLSKWGEVHYTRADLPEVILARCKFLMGLGKGEFNIFKQNCEHAAHWCMTGEQWCKQNLTRAKGRVPFEHMVSPEQVTALDDEIDAIKTISKSVVDKTLSLNGQSVHLRVLGATESFLTILPNGYLGVTETRGDASAFTVSTSSKVYNSMKVSFQVGGKHMYSRSTISCYRQIHMKKYNFWRGRPGMTWELSSNGYMKSMNQHRRYIGLRTDNILVDVSMRGDATRFELVPLDGSQAAPYDAQIRKLPSTKAFELAVHKSMRNLEARRSGHKPEGGEASIDEGDEKDENDEAATYKAFPSPRAASSPKAALGHKISM
;
A
#
# COMPACT_ATOMS: atom_id res chain seq x y z
N MET A 1 -15.22 9.38 24.08
CA MET A 1 -13.93 9.62 23.41
C MET A 1 -13.40 8.27 22.93
N PHE A 2 -13.86 7.79 21.77
CA PHE A 2 -13.49 6.47 21.21
C PHE A 2 -12.88 6.69 19.83
N GLY A 3 -11.69 7.28 19.79
CA GLY A 3 -10.85 7.29 18.59
C GLY A 3 -9.78 6.24 18.78
N GLY A 4 -9.79 5.18 17.97
CA GLY A 4 -8.74 4.15 18.03
C GLY A 4 -7.36 4.80 17.92
N GLU A 5 -6.40 4.35 18.72
CA GLU A 5 -5.01 4.78 18.55
C GLU A 5 -4.50 4.28 17.19
N PHE A 6 -4.55 5.16 16.18
CA PHE A 6 -3.92 4.97 14.88
C PHE A 6 -2.42 4.75 15.04
N THR A 7 -1.77 4.10 14.08
CA THR A 7 -0.33 3.86 14.14
C THR A 7 0.46 5.16 14.01
N LYS A 8 0.74 5.78 15.18
CA LYS A 8 1.58 6.97 15.31
C LYS A 8 3.03 6.61 14.99
N VAL A 9 3.68 7.43 14.19
CA VAL A 9 5.12 7.32 13.97
C VAL A 9 5.81 7.85 15.24
N LYS A 10 6.47 6.96 15.99
CA LYS A 10 7.24 7.34 17.18
C LYS A 10 8.69 7.67 16.86
N ALA A 11 9.27 6.94 15.92
CA ALA A 11 10.65 7.13 15.45
C ALA A 11 10.66 7.13 13.92
N ILE A 12 11.28 8.13 13.30
CA ILE A 12 11.38 8.25 11.84
C ILE A 12 12.11 7.04 11.24
N THR A 13 13.10 6.52 11.96
CA THR A 13 13.88 5.32 11.59
C THR A 13 13.04 4.05 11.45
N SER A 14 11.79 4.04 11.91
CA SER A 14 10.85 2.92 11.76
C SER A 14 10.06 2.95 10.43
N LEU A 15 10.13 4.05 9.67
CA LEU A 15 9.53 4.17 8.35
C LEU A 15 10.30 3.31 7.33
N ARG A 16 9.56 2.68 6.42
CA ARG A 16 10.12 1.84 5.35
C ARG A 16 9.57 2.26 3.99
N PRO A 17 10.35 2.08 2.90
CA PRO A 17 9.87 2.37 1.54
C PRO A 17 8.54 1.67 1.25
N ALA A 18 7.60 2.40 0.65
CA ALA A 18 6.19 2.05 0.45
C ALA A 18 5.25 2.17 1.67
N ASP A 19 5.69 2.70 2.81
CA ASP A 19 4.74 3.07 3.87
C ASP A 19 3.90 4.27 3.41
N HIS A 20 2.58 4.14 3.38
CA HIS A 20 1.67 5.27 3.19
C HIS A 20 1.54 6.02 4.51
N ILE A 21 1.92 7.29 4.50
CA ILE A 21 1.85 8.21 5.64
C ILE A 21 0.83 9.31 5.38
N ALA A 22 0.20 9.76 6.46
CA ALA A 22 -0.70 10.89 6.47
C ALA A 22 -0.34 11.83 7.62
N VAL A 23 -0.47 13.13 7.38
CA VAL A 23 -0.22 14.16 8.37
C VAL A 23 -1.39 15.15 8.37
N TRP A 24 -1.95 15.41 9.55
CA TRP A 24 -3.06 16.34 9.72
C TRP A 24 -2.59 17.78 9.53
N ASP A 25 -3.20 18.50 8.60
CA ASP A 25 -3.10 19.94 8.50
C ASP A 25 -4.19 20.60 9.36
N LEU A 26 -3.78 21.21 10.47
CA LEU A 26 -4.65 21.96 11.38
C LEU A 26 -4.62 23.46 11.08
N SER A 27 -3.76 23.93 10.16
CA SER A 27 -3.53 25.35 9.89
C SER A 27 -4.63 26.01 9.05
N ARG A 28 -5.40 25.22 8.29
CA ARG A 28 -6.40 25.71 7.32
C ARG A 28 -7.84 25.68 7.85
N TRP A 29 -8.06 26.15 9.09
CA TRP A 29 -9.40 26.28 9.66
C TRP A 29 -10.30 27.13 8.74
N PRO A 30 -11.54 26.71 8.41
CA PRO A 30 -12.31 25.60 9.00
C PRO A 30 -12.15 24.23 8.30
N ILE A 31 -11.35 24.11 7.24
CA ILE A 31 -11.19 22.88 6.45
C ILE A 31 -10.05 22.05 7.03
N LYS A 32 -10.40 21.00 7.79
CA LYS A 32 -9.42 20.01 8.24
C LYS A 32 -9.05 19.12 7.05
N TYR A 33 -7.77 19.08 6.71
CA TYR A 33 -7.23 18.31 5.59
C TYR A 33 -6.13 17.39 6.10
N GLN A 34 -5.96 16.21 5.51
CA GLN A 34 -4.72 15.45 5.69
C GLN A 34 -3.95 15.44 4.38
N HIS A 35 -2.66 15.62 4.53
CA HIS A 35 -1.72 15.47 3.44
C HIS A 35 -1.18 14.05 3.45
N HIS A 36 -1.29 13.38 2.32
CA HIS A 36 -0.91 11.98 2.13
C HIS A 36 0.35 11.88 1.28
N GLY A 37 1.20 10.91 1.60
CA GLY A 37 2.42 10.62 0.87
C GLY A 37 2.87 9.18 1.10
N ILE A 38 3.81 8.73 0.29
CA ILE A 38 4.40 7.39 0.38
C ILE A 38 5.89 7.55 0.61
N VAL A 39 6.41 6.84 1.59
CA VAL A 39 7.86 6.81 1.84
C VAL A 39 8.55 6.21 0.62
N TRP A 40 9.37 7.02 -0.04
CA TRP A 40 10.17 6.62 -1.19
C TRP A 40 11.49 5.98 -0.74
N ALA A 41 12.20 6.67 0.16
CA ALA A 41 13.44 6.20 0.75
C ALA A 41 13.41 6.39 2.27
N ALA A 42 13.91 5.38 2.99
CA ALA A 42 14.11 5.48 4.42
C ALA A 42 15.33 6.34 4.76
N GLY A 43 15.37 6.82 5.99
CA GLY A 43 16.41 7.70 6.51
C GLY A 43 16.34 7.73 8.04
N ASP A 44 17.28 8.44 8.63
CA ASP A 44 17.46 8.61 10.08
C ASP A 44 16.97 9.97 10.60
N SER A 45 16.67 10.91 9.70
CA SER A 45 16.23 12.26 10.03
C SER A 45 15.13 12.75 9.07
N GLU A 46 14.51 13.88 9.40
CA GLU A 46 13.50 14.51 8.53
C GLU A 46 14.06 14.97 7.18
N ASP A 47 15.37 15.18 7.09
CA ASP A 47 16.06 15.62 5.87
C ASP A 47 16.47 14.45 4.97
N THR A 48 16.65 13.25 5.55
CA THR A 48 17.12 12.07 4.82
C THR A 48 15.99 11.14 4.38
N VAL A 49 14.84 11.16 5.08
CA VAL A 49 13.64 10.45 4.61
C VAL A 49 13.05 11.17 3.40
N GLN A 50 12.81 10.42 2.32
CA GLN A 50 12.22 10.95 1.09
C GLN A 50 10.78 10.47 0.94
N ILE A 51 9.87 11.38 0.59
CA ILE A 51 8.44 11.15 0.45
C ILE A 51 7.98 11.45 -0.98
N CYS A 52 7.32 10.49 -1.61
CA CYS A 52 6.55 10.65 -2.85
C CYS A 52 5.15 11.16 -2.54
N HIS A 53 4.77 12.33 -3.06
CA HIS A 53 3.45 12.90 -2.85
C HIS A 53 3.13 14.02 -3.84
N VAL A 54 1.86 14.43 -3.89
CA VAL A 54 1.47 15.60 -4.69
C VAL A 54 1.81 16.87 -3.92
N TRP A 55 2.67 17.71 -4.49
CA TRP A 55 3.19 18.90 -3.82
C TRP A 55 3.75 19.93 -4.80
N SER A 56 3.94 21.16 -4.30
CA SER A 56 4.71 22.22 -4.95
C SER A 56 5.56 22.95 -3.90
N PRO A 57 6.84 23.26 -4.19
CA PRO A 57 7.71 24.05 -3.32
C PRO A 57 7.39 25.55 -3.38
N LEU A 58 6.49 25.98 -4.28
CA LEU A 58 6.13 27.39 -4.41
C LEU A 58 5.23 27.82 -3.25
N VAL A 59 5.47 29.03 -2.74
CA VAL A 59 4.81 29.55 -1.54
C VAL A 59 3.49 30.28 -1.88
N GLY A 60 3.29 30.70 -3.14
CA GLY A 60 2.06 31.35 -3.60
C GLY A 60 0.96 30.36 -3.94
N TYR A 61 -0.30 30.62 -3.55
CA TYR A 61 -1.40 29.66 -3.74
C TYR A 61 -1.67 29.32 -5.20
N ARG A 62 -1.73 30.33 -6.08
CA ARG A 62 -2.04 30.13 -7.51
C ARG A 62 -0.88 29.44 -8.21
N GLU A 63 0.34 29.85 -7.89
CA GLU A 63 1.58 29.31 -8.42
C GLU A 63 1.78 27.86 -7.95
N ALA A 64 1.56 27.59 -6.66
CA ALA A 64 1.65 26.26 -6.08
C ALA A 64 0.57 25.34 -6.65
N GLN A 65 -0.66 25.83 -6.87
CA GLN A 65 -1.70 25.03 -7.48
C GLN A 65 -1.36 24.68 -8.95
N ALA A 66 -0.91 25.66 -9.73
CA ALA A 66 -0.47 25.46 -11.11
C ALA A 66 0.80 24.60 -11.22
N ASP A 67 1.64 24.60 -10.19
CA ASP A 67 2.85 23.79 -10.16
C ASP A 67 2.65 22.39 -9.58
N SER A 68 1.61 22.18 -8.75
CA SER A 68 1.39 20.93 -8.02
C SER A 68 1.43 19.71 -8.93
N CYS A 69 2.32 18.76 -8.62
CA CYS A 69 2.42 17.47 -9.30
C CYS A 69 2.96 16.42 -8.33
N PHE A 70 2.92 15.15 -8.74
CA PHE A 70 3.49 14.06 -7.95
C PHE A 70 5.02 14.09 -8.05
N ARG A 71 5.71 14.29 -6.92
CA ARG A 71 7.16 14.45 -6.83
C ARG A 71 7.71 13.95 -5.51
N ILE A 72 9.03 13.97 -5.39
CA ILE A 72 9.77 13.63 -4.17
C ILE A 72 10.09 14.91 -3.39
N SER A 73 9.93 14.85 -2.08
CA SER A 73 10.42 15.85 -1.12
C SER A 73 11.07 15.16 0.08
N THR A 74 11.72 15.94 0.94
CA THR A 74 12.12 15.49 2.28
C THR A 74 10.91 15.33 3.20
N LEU A 75 11.04 14.53 4.26
CA LEU A 75 10.00 14.46 5.30
C LEU A 75 9.77 15.82 5.96
N ARG A 76 10.81 16.64 6.13
CA ARG A 76 10.70 18.01 6.65
C ARG A 76 9.74 18.86 5.80
N GLU A 77 9.93 18.85 4.48
CA GLU A 77 9.06 19.56 3.53
C GLU A 77 7.65 19.00 3.52
N PHE A 78 7.50 17.67 3.57
CA PHE A 78 6.20 17.01 3.69
C PHE A 78 5.44 17.44 4.95
N LEU A 79 6.13 17.54 6.08
CA LEU A 79 5.55 17.97 7.35
C LEU A 79 5.19 19.46 7.33
N TYR A 80 5.90 20.32 6.60
CA TYR A 80 5.58 21.75 6.46
C TYR A 80 5.22 22.42 7.82
N ASN A 81 6.20 22.53 8.71
CA ASN A 81 6.07 23.07 10.08
C ASN A 81 5.13 22.29 11.03
N ARG A 82 4.64 21.11 10.64
CA ARG A 82 3.85 20.23 11.53
C ARG A 82 4.75 19.30 12.32
N SER A 83 4.33 18.95 13.53
CA SER A 83 5.10 18.05 14.39
C SER A 83 5.00 16.60 13.95
N LEU A 84 6.06 15.81 14.18
CA LEU A 84 6.04 14.35 14.01
C LEU A 84 4.90 13.67 14.78
N ALA A 85 4.47 14.25 15.90
CA ALA A 85 3.34 13.76 16.68
C ALA A 85 2.00 13.77 15.91
N SER A 86 1.92 14.49 14.79
CA SER A 86 0.77 14.51 13.87
C SER A 86 0.88 13.48 12.73
N LEU A 87 2.05 12.86 12.55
CA LEU A 87 2.32 11.88 11.50
C LEU A 87 1.74 10.50 11.85
N ARG A 88 1.07 9.88 10.89
CA ARG A 88 0.44 8.56 11.00
C ARG A 88 0.84 7.69 9.82
N VAL A 89 0.92 6.39 10.06
CA VAL A 89 0.91 5.39 8.98
C VAL A 89 -0.53 4.96 8.71
N VAL A 90 -0.92 4.98 7.45
CA VAL A 90 -2.24 4.58 6.98
C VAL A 90 -2.34 3.05 7.00
N GLU A 91 -3.43 2.53 7.58
CA GLU A 91 -3.61 1.09 7.75
C GLU A 91 -4.54 0.47 6.71
N TYR A 92 -4.07 -0.58 6.04
CA TYR A 92 -4.82 -1.31 5.02
C TYR A 92 -5.34 -2.67 5.53
N HIS A 93 -6.33 -3.24 4.83
CA HIS A 93 -6.91 -4.57 5.06
C HIS A 93 -7.41 -4.77 6.50
N THR A 94 -8.10 -3.73 7.01
CA THR A 94 -8.75 -3.74 8.32
C THR A 94 -10.21 -4.20 8.24
N SER A 95 -10.92 -4.32 9.36
CA SER A 95 -12.35 -4.67 9.37
C SER A 95 -13.23 -3.47 9.01
N SER A 96 -14.40 -3.72 8.39
CA SER A 96 -15.35 -2.67 8.00
C SER A 96 -15.80 -1.80 9.17
N LEU A 97 -15.97 -2.37 10.37
CA LEU A 97 -16.27 -1.60 11.58
C LEU A 97 -15.13 -0.64 11.94
N ARG A 98 -13.87 -1.07 11.80
CA ARG A 98 -12.72 -0.21 12.10
C ARG A 98 -12.56 0.88 11.05
N GLU A 99 -12.82 0.59 9.79
CA GLU A 99 -12.86 1.59 8.73
C GLU A 99 -13.95 2.62 8.99
N LEU A 100 -15.15 2.21 9.42
CA LEU A 100 -16.24 3.12 9.78
C LEU A 100 -15.90 3.99 11.00
N LEU A 101 -15.23 3.43 12.00
CA LEU A 101 -14.83 4.14 13.23
C LEU A 101 -13.57 5.00 13.07
N SER A 102 -12.74 4.72 12.05
CA SER A 102 -11.57 5.53 11.75
C SER A 102 -11.98 6.88 11.18
N LYS A 103 -11.31 7.93 11.63
CA LYS A 103 -11.48 9.28 11.08
C LYS A 103 -10.75 9.32 9.73
N TRP A 104 -11.41 9.88 8.71
CA TRP A 104 -10.86 10.42 7.44
C TRP A 104 -9.52 9.83 6.97
N GLY A 105 -9.50 9.02 5.89
CA GLY A 105 -8.27 8.59 5.17
C GLY A 105 -7.21 7.72 5.89
N GLU A 106 -7.32 7.47 7.20
CA GLU A 106 -6.25 6.77 7.96
C GLU A 106 -6.34 5.25 7.92
N VAL A 107 -7.48 4.71 7.48
CA VAL A 107 -7.75 3.28 7.47
C VAL A 107 -8.61 2.92 6.26
N HIS A 108 -8.19 1.88 5.56
CA HIS A 108 -8.88 1.31 4.40
C HIS A 108 -9.16 -0.19 4.61
N TYR A 109 -10.30 -0.66 4.10
CA TYR A 109 -10.60 -2.09 4.01
C TYR A 109 -9.82 -2.78 2.88
N THR A 110 -9.50 -2.05 1.80
CA THR A 110 -8.75 -2.58 0.65
C THR A 110 -7.37 -3.07 1.09
N ARG A 111 -6.86 -4.11 0.41
CA ARG A 111 -5.51 -4.63 0.62
C ARG A 111 -4.50 -3.75 -0.07
N ALA A 112 -3.41 -3.45 0.63
CA ALA A 112 -2.24 -2.86 0.00
C ALA A 112 -1.53 -3.92 -0.87
N ASP A 113 -0.99 -3.48 -1.98
CA ASP A 113 -0.09 -4.24 -2.84
C ASP A 113 1.30 -4.40 -2.20
N LEU A 114 2.19 -5.13 -2.87
CA LEU A 114 3.58 -5.25 -2.46
C LEU A 114 4.30 -3.89 -2.47
N PRO A 115 5.28 -3.67 -1.57
CA PRO A 115 6.11 -2.48 -1.58
C PRO A 115 6.68 -2.13 -2.96
N GLU A 116 7.11 -3.13 -3.71
CA GLU A 116 7.71 -2.98 -5.03
C GLU A 116 6.69 -2.51 -6.08
N VAL A 117 5.46 -3.04 -6.04
CA VAL A 117 4.35 -2.56 -6.88
C VAL A 117 3.98 -1.13 -6.52
N ILE A 118 3.95 -0.81 -5.23
CA ILE A 118 3.63 0.55 -4.74
C ILE A 118 4.68 1.55 -5.25
N LEU A 119 5.97 1.23 -5.13
CA LEU A 119 7.05 2.09 -5.60
C LEU A 119 7.07 2.20 -7.12
N ALA A 120 6.75 1.14 -7.88
CA ALA A 120 6.59 1.21 -9.33
C ALA A 120 5.49 2.20 -9.73
N ARG A 121 4.35 2.19 -9.03
CA ARG A 121 3.27 3.17 -9.23
C ARG A 121 3.68 4.59 -8.84
N CYS A 122 4.37 4.78 -7.71
CA CYS A 122 4.90 6.09 -7.33
C CYS A 122 5.82 6.65 -8.41
N LYS A 123 6.73 5.82 -8.91
CA LYS A 123 7.66 6.16 -9.98
C LYS A 123 6.94 6.52 -11.28
N PHE A 124 5.91 5.77 -11.66
CA PHE A 124 5.08 6.07 -12.82
C PHE A 124 4.42 7.46 -12.73
N LEU A 125 3.97 7.87 -11.54
CA LEU A 125 3.38 9.19 -11.35
C LEU A 125 4.39 10.35 -11.37
N MET A 126 5.69 10.09 -11.19
CA MET A 126 6.69 11.15 -11.14
C MET A 126 6.72 11.95 -12.44
N GLY A 127 6.41 13.24 -12.35
CA GLY A 127 6.42 14.15 -13.50
C GLY A 127 5.17 14.11 -14.38
N LEU A 128 4.13 13.38 -13.99
CA LEU A 128 2.80 13.45 -14.61
C LEU A 128 1.95 14.58 -13.97
N GLY A 129 1.06 15.18 -14.78
CA GLY A 129 -0.08 15.95 -14.26
C GLY A 129 0.24 17.27 -13.53
N LYS A 130 1.22 18.06 -14.01
CA LYS A 130 1.48 19.39 -13.46
C LYS A 130 0.23 20.28 -13.54
N GLY A 131 -0.21 20.83 -12.41
CA GLY A 131 -1.34 21.76 -12.33
C GLY A 131 -2.73 21.10 -12.23
N GLU A 132 -2.81 19.78 -12.32
CA GLU A 132 -4.08 19.00 -12.31
C GLU A 132 -4.52 18.59 -10.90
N PHE A 133 -3.81 19.04 -9.86
CA PHE A 133 -4.19 18.77 -8.48
C PHE A 133 -5.46 19.54 -8.09
N ASN A 134 -6.48 18.79 -7.65
CA ASN A 134 -7.70 19.36 -7.14
C ASN A 134 -8.12 18.66 -5.85
N ILE A 135 -8.19 19.41 -4.75
CA ILE A 135 -8.51 18.91 -3.40
C ILE A 135 -9.82 18.11 -3.35
N PHE A 136 -10.78 18.38 -4.25
CA PHE A 136 -12.07 17.72 -4.28
C PHE A 136 -12.18 16.57 -5.30
N LYS A 137 -11.37 16.57 -6.36
CA LYS A 137 -11.49 15.61 -7.48
C LYS A 137 -10.32 14.62 -7.60
N GLN A 138 -9.10 15.11 -7.39
CA GLN A 138 -7.84 14.35 -7.55
C GLN A 138 -6.85 14.87 -6.50
N ASN A 139 -7.13 14.54 -5.24
CA ASN A 139 -6.33 14.93 -4.09
C ASN A 139 -5.14 13.97 -3.86
N CYS A 140 -4.31 14.27 -2.87
CA CYS A 140 -3.13 13.46 -2.55
C CYS A 140 -3.51 12.06 -2.03
N GLU A 141 -4.69 11.91 -1.41
CA GLU A 141 -5.20 10.61 -0.98
C GLU A 141 -5.55 9.73 -2.18
N HIS A 142 -6.18 10.25 -3.24
CA HIS A 142 -6.44 9.46 -4.45
C HIS A 142 -5.16 8.89 -5.05
N ALA A 143 -4.12 9.74 -5.19
CA ALA A 143 -2.83 9.33 -5.74
C ALA A 143 -2.13 8.30 -4.83
N ALA A 144 -2.09 8.54 -3.52
CA ALA A 144 -1.49 7.63 -2.57
C ALA A 144 -2.27 6.30 -2.50
N HIS A 145 -3.59 6.33 -2.44
CA HIS A 145 -4.44 5.13 -2.41
C HIS A 145 -4.30 4.32 -3.70
N TRP A 146 -4.23 4.97 -4.87
CA TRP A 146 -3.97 4.29 -6.13
C TRP A 146 -2.60 3.64 -6.16
N CYS A 147 -1.55 4.31 -5.67
CA CYS A 147 -0.25 3.68 -5.52
C CYS A 147 -0.33 2.44 -4.62
N MET A 148 -1.08 2.52 -3.52
CA MET A 148 -1.23 1.43 -2.55
C MET A 148 -2.06 0.24 -3.07
N THR A 149 -3.04 0.45 -3.95
CA THR A 149 -4.10 -0.55 -4.22
C THR A 149 -4.46 -0.74 -5.70
N GLY A 150 -4.06 0.18 -6.57
CA GLY A 150 -4.55 0.29 -7.95
C GLY A 150 -5.92 0.96 -8.08
N GLU A 151 -6.56 1.33 -6.98
CA GLU A 151 -7.87 1.99 -6.98
C GLU A 151 -7.75 3.49 -6.66
N GLN A 152 -8.35 4.34 -7.50
CA GLN A 152 -8.43 5.78 -7.24
C GLN A 152 -9.61 6.09 -6.30
N TRP A 153 -9.38 5.98 -4.99
CA TRP A 153 -10.38 6.26 -3.96
C TRP A 153 -9.85 7.29 -2.96
N CYS A 154 -10.73 8.18 -2.52
CA CYS A 154 -10.47 9.14 -1.47
C CYS A 154 -11.56 9.06 -0.42
N LYS A 155 -11.17 8.69 0.79
CA LYS A 155 -12.07 8.63 1.93
C LYS A 155 -12.37 10.03 2.49
N GLN A 156 -11.45 10.99 2.34
CA GLN A 156 -11.68 12.37 2.76
C GLN A 156 -12.91 12.99 2.10
N ASN A 157 -13.11 12.72 0.80
CA ASN A 157 -14.21 13.29 0.04
C ASN A 157 -15.28 12.25 -0.32
N LEU A 158 -15.06 10.98 0.03
CA LEU A 158 -15.89 9.83 -0.38
C LEU A 158 -16.05 9.77 -1.91
N THR A 159 -14.99 10.11 -2.64
CA THR A 159 -14.97 10.17 -4.11
C THR A 159 -14.15 9.04 -4.69
N ARG A 160 -14.66 8.47 -5.79
CA ARG A 160 -13.90 7.62 -6.71
C ARG A 160 -13.56 8.45 -7.94
N ALA A 161 -12.28 8.56 -8.27
CA ALA A 161 -11.91 9.28 -9.48
C ALA A 161 -12.22 8.45 -10.73
N LYS A 162 -12.50 9.13 -11.85
CA LYS A 162 -12.72 8.47 -13.15
C LYS A 162 -11.36 8.11 -13.78
N GLY A 163 -11.32 6.97 -14.47
CA GLY A 163 -10.14 6.52 -15.19
C GLY A 163 -9.38 5.37 -14.52
N ARG A 164 -8.43 4.77 -15.25
CA ARG A 164 -7.61 3.63 -14.80
C ARG A 164 -6.46 4.06 -13.91
N VAL A 165 -5.86 5.21 -14.21
CA VAL A 165 -4.71 5.77 -13.49
C VAL A 165 -4.93 7.25 -13.16
N PRO A 166 -4.29 7.78 -12.11
CA PRO A 166 -4.24 9.22 -11.87
C PRO A 166 -3.64 9.93 -13.08
N PHE A 167 -4.24 11.05 -13.46
CA PHE A 167 -3.80 11.86 -14.61
C PHE A 167 -3.81 11.12 -15.95
N GLU A 168 -4.72 10.13 -16.15
CA GLU A 168 -4.79 9.27 -17.34
C GLU A 168 -4.75 10.04 -18.69
N HIS A 169 -5.37 11.22 -18.77
CA HIS A 169 -5.37 12.03 -19.99
C HIS A 169 -3.99 12.55 -20.43
N MET A 170 -2.99 12.49 -19.54
CA MET A 170 -1.61 12.91 -19.81
C MET A 170 -0.68 11.74 -20.13
N VAL A 171 -1.22 10.52 -20.15
CA VAL A 171 -0.43 9.30 -20.30
C VAL A 171 -0.86 8.57 -21.56
N SER A 172 0.13 8.14 -22.35
CA SER A 172 -0.13 7.29 -23.50
C SER A 172 -0.58 5.89 -23.06
N PRO A 173 -1.49 5.23 -23.79
CA PRO A 173 -1.90 3.84 -23.47
C PRO A 173 -0.72 2.89 -23.30
N GLU A 174 0.34 3.06 -24.10
CA GLU A 174 1.55 2.25 -24.09
C GLU A 174 2.31 2.35 -22.76
N GLN A 175 2.37 3.56 -22.17
CA GLN A 175 2.98 3.75 -20.84
C GLN A 175 2.17 3.05 -19.74
N VAL A 176 0.84 3.04 -19.85
CA VAL A 176 -0.02 2.32 -18.90
C VAL A 176 0.21 0.81 -19.03
N THR A 177 0.24 0.28 -20.26
CA THR A 177 0.55 -1.12 -20.52
C THR A 177 1.92 -1.52 -19.99
N ALA A 178 2.95 -0.70 -20.21
CA ALA A 178 4.29 -0.97 -19.70
C ALA A 178 4.35 -1.01 -18.15
N LEU A 179 3.56 -0.17 -17.47
CA LEU A 179 3.41 -0.25 -16.02
C LEU A 179 2.72 -1.55 -15.59
N ASP A 180 1.63 -1.93 -16.27
CA ASP A 180 0.90 -3.16 -15.97
C ASP A 180 1.80 -4.40 -16.15
N ASP A 181 2.62 -4.45 -17.21
CA ASP A 181 3.62 -5.51 -17.44
C ASP A 181 4.67 -5.58 -16.32
N GLU A 182 5.20 -4.42 -15.88
CA GLU A 182 6.15 -4.35 -14.74
C GLU A 182 5.50 -4.86 -13.45
N ILE A 183 4.26 -4.45 -13.17
CA ILE A 183 3.50 -4.89 -12.01
C ILE A 183 3.25 -6.40 -12.05
N ASP A 184 2.85 -6.95 -13.20
CA ASP A 184 2.54 -8.37 -13.35
C ASP A 184 3.80 -9.25 -13.24
N ALA A 185 4.96 -8.76 -13.69
CA ALA A 185 6.24 -9.40 -13.44
C ALA A 185 6.55 -9.49 -11.94
N ILE A 186 6.38 -8.39 -11.19
CA ILE A 186 6.58 -8.35 -9.73
C ILE A 186 5.61 -9.34 -9.03
N LYS A 187 4.33 -9.30 -9.41
CA LYS A 187 3.29 -10.20 -8.86
C LYS A 187 3.61 -11.67 -9.11
N THR A 188 4.14 -12.00 -10.30
CA THR A 188 4.49 -13.38 -10.68
C THR A 188 5.59 -13.94 -9.77
N ILE A 189 6.63 -13.15 -9.47
CA ILE A 189 7.69 -13.57 -8.54
C ILE A 189 7.11 -13.80 -7.15
N SER A 190 6.31 -12.85 -6.64
CA SER A 190 5.70 -12.98 -5.32
C SER A 190 4.78 -14.19 -5.22
N LYS A 191 3.96 -14.45 -6.24
CA LYS A 191 3.11 -15.64 -6.32
C LYS A 191 3.93 -16.92 -6.21
N SER A 192 5.10 -17.00 -6.85
CA SER A 192 6.01 -18.16 -6.70
C SER A 192 6.45 -18.37 -5.24
N VAL A 193 6.74 -17.29 -4.50
CA VAL A 193 7.08 -17.37 -3.06
C VAL A 193 5.88 -17.85 -2.24
N VAL A 194 4.68 -17.35 -2.53
CA VAL A 194 3.45 -17.79 -1.88
C VAL A 194 3.22 -19.28 -2.14
N ASP A 195 3.29 -19.72 -3.39
CA ASP A 195 3.05 -21.12 -3.77
C ASP A 195 4.02 -22.08 -3.09
N LYS A 196 5.31 -21.73 -3.01
CA LYS A 196 6.33 -22.48 -2.25
C LYS A 196 6.04 -22.52 -0.75
N THR A 197 5.53 -21.44 -0.19
CA THR A 197 5.14 -21.43 1.23
C THR A 197 3.89 -22.28 1.46
N LEU A 198 2.95 -22.26 0.51
CA LEU A 198 1.72 -23.07 0.57
C LEU A 198 1.99 -24.57 0.49
N SER A 199 3.04 -25.00 -0.22
CA SER A 199 3.43 -26.42 -0.23
C SER A 199 3.93 -26.94 1.13
N LEU A 200 4.24 -26.04 2.08
CA LEU A 200 4.62 -26.42 3.45
C LEU A 200 3.42 -26.72 4.36
N ASN A 201 2.19 -26.59 3.86
CA ASN A 201 1.00 -26.81 4.67
C ASN A 201 1.00 -28.21 5.32
N GLY A 202 0.89 -28.25 6.65
CA GLY A 202 0.90 -29.48 7.44
C GLY A 202 2.29 -30.01 7.79
N GLN A 203 3.35 -29.44 7.23
CA GLN A 203 4.73 -29.88 7.49
C GLN A 203 5.29 -29.30 8.80
N SER A 204 6.35 -29.91 9.30
CA SER A 204 7.16 -29.37 10.40
C SER A 204 8.26 -28.47 9.83
N VAL A 205 8.33 -27.24 10.35
CA VAL A 205 9.29 -26.21 9.95
C VAL A 205 9.97 -25.59 11.16
N HIS A 206 11.20 -25.11 10.97
CA HIS A 206 11.80 -24.09 11.82
C HIS A 206 11.46 -22.70 11.26
N LEU A 207 11.32 -21.71 12.14
CA LEU A 207 11.26 -20.31 11.72
C LEU A 207 12.64 -19.70 11.91
N ARG A 208 13.29 -19.33 10.82
CA ARG A 208 14.57 -18.63 10.81
C ARG A 208 14.37 -17.13 10.71
N VAL A 209 15.17 -16.34 11.42
CA VAL A 209 15.19 -14.89 11.26
C VAL A 209 15.86 -14.56 9.92
N LEU A 210 15.12 -13.92 9.02
CA LEU A 210 15.59 -13.63 7.67
C LEU A 210 16.76 -12.64 7.71
N GLY A 211 17.90 -13.05 7.12
CA GLY A 211 19.15 -12.30 7.12
C GLY A 211 20.17 -12.77 8.15
N ALA A 212 19.79 -13.70 9.04
CA ALA A 212 20.70 -14.37 9.95
C ALA A 212 20.64 -15.89 9.71
N THR A 213 21.78 -16.52 9.43
CA THR A 213 21.81 -17.93 9.01
C THR A 213 21.52 -18.90 10.13
N GLU A 214 21.97 -18.56 11.35
CA GLU A 214 21.91 -19.43 12.54
C GLU A 214 20.84 -19.02 13.56
N SER A 215 20.10 -17.94 13.32
CA SER A 215 19.12 -17.44 14.28
C SER A 215 17.73 -18.03 14.02
N PHE A 216 17.24 -18.88 14.93
CA PHE A 216 15.96 -19.58 14.82
C PHE A 216 15.06 -19.31 16.03
N LEU A 217 13.75 -19.47 15.84
CA LEU A 217 12.80 -19.39 16.94
C LEU A 217 12.91 -20.60 17.86
N THR A 218 12.84 -20.33 19.17
CA THR A 218 12.74 -21.36 20.21
C THR A 218 11.64 -21.03 21.23
N ILE A 219 11.02 -22.07 21.77
CA ILE A 219 10.03 -21.97 22.85
C ILE A 219 10.78 -22.05 24.17
N LEU A 220 10.76 -20.95 24.92
CA LEU A 220 11.39 -20.85 26.23
C LEU A 220 10.61 -21.67 27.28
N PRO A 221 11.22 -22.03 28.43
CA PRO A 221 10.56 -22.83 29.47
C PRO A 221 9.25 -22.23 30.01
N ASN A 222 9.16 -20.90 30.01
CA ASN A 222 7.97 -20.14 30.41
C ASN A 222 6.89 -20.06 29.31
N GLY A 223 7.12 -20.67 28.15
CA GLY A 223 6.23 -20.70 27.00
C GLY A 223 6.28 -19.47 26.08
N TYR A 224 7.11 -18.47 26.39
CA TYR A 224 7.40 -17.36 25.47
C TYR A 224 8.23 -17.84 24.28
N LEU A 225 8.19 -17.08 23.20
CA LEU A 225 9.04 -17.31 22.04
C LEU A 225 10.24 -16.37 22.08
N GLY A 226 11.43 -16.95 21.94
CA GLY A 226 12.67 -16.23 21.77
C GLY A 226 13.41 -16.67 20.51
N VAL A 227 14.64 -16.19 20.37
CA VAL A 227 15.59 -16.58 19.31
C VAL A 227 16.79 -17.29 19.93
N THR A 228 17.24 -18.35 19.27
CA THR A 228 18.49 -19.07 19.55
C THR A 228 19.40 -18.99 18.33
N GLU A 229 20.72 -19.01 18.54
CA GLU A 229 21.74 -18.98 17.48
C GLU A 229 22.20 -20.39 17.07
N THR A 230 21.45 -21.42 17.46
CA THR A 230 21.76 -22.83 17.21
C THR A 230 20.55 -23.53 16.66
N ARG A 231 20.68 -24.14 15.47
CA ARG A 231 19.58 -24.91 14.87
C ARG A 231 19.12 -26.09 15.75
N GLY A 232 20.03 -26.68 16.53
CA GLY A 232 19.71 -27.79 17.44
C GLY A 232 18.73 -27.42 18.55
N ASP A 233 18.76 -26.17 19.01
CA ASP A 233 17.87 -25.67 20.06
C ASP A 233 16.59 -25.02 19.50
N ALA A 234 16.45 -25.01 18.17
CA ALA A 234 15.30 -24.44 17.49
C ALA A 234 14.06 -25.30 17.69
N SER A 235 12.92 -24.65 17.94
CA SER A 235 11.65 -25.35 18.03
C SER A 235 11.14 -25.73 16.64
N ALA A 236 10.59 -26.94 16.53
CA ALA A 236 9.92 -27.42 15.32
C ALA A 236 8.42 -27.13 15.42
N PHE A 237 7.89 -26.38 14.46
CA PHE A 237 6.48 -25.99 14.42
C PHE A 237 5.78 -26.72 13.29
N THR A 238 4.63 -27.35 13.57
CA THR A 238 3.71 -27.73 12.50
C THR A 238 3.05 -26.45 11.97
N VAL A 239 3.23 -26.17 10.69
CA VAL A 239 2.67 -24.99 10.04
C VAL A 239 1.37 -25.33 9.31
N SER A 240 0.38 -24.46 9.41
CA SER A 240 -0.76 -24.47 8.49
C SER A 240 -0.74 -23.20 7.66
N THR A 241 -0.92 -23.33 6.35
CA THR A 241 -0.84 -22.22 5.40
C THR A 241 -2.04 -22.20 4.48
N SER A 242 -2.58 -21.01 4.19
CA SER A 242 -3.58 -20.81 3.14
C SER A 242 -3.44 -19.42 2.54
N SER A 243 -3.77 -19.25 1.26
CA SER A 243 -3.81 -17.92 0.64
C SER A 243 -5.00 -17.77 -0.30
N LYS A 244 -5.38 -16.52 -0.53
CA LYS A 244 -6.31 -16.08 -1.58
C LYS A 244 -5.74 -14.94 -2.42
N VAL A 245 -4.49 -14.53 -2.18
CA VAL A 245 -3.84 -13.38 -2.82
C VAL A 245 -2.38 -13.67 -3.09
N TYR A 246 -1.79 -12.88 -4.00
CA TYR A 246 -0.44 -13.10 -4.50
C TYR A 246 0.67 -12.60 -3.56
N ASN A 247 0.38 -11.69 -2.62
CA ASN A 247 1.40 -10.97 -1.84
C ASN A 247 1.44 -11.32 -0.35
N SER A 248 0.50 -12.13 0.12
CA SER A 248 0.43 -12.56 1.51
C SER A 248 -0.23 -13.92 1.66
N MET A 249 0.05 -14.60 2.76
CA MET A 249 -0.56 -15.87 3.14
C MET A 249 -0.94 -15.87 4.60
N LYS A 250 -2.01 -16.59 4.92
CA LYS A 250 -2.41 -16.89 6.28
C LYS A 250 -1.59 -18.06 6.80
N VAL A 251 -0.89 -17.87 7.91
CA VAL A 251 -0.10 -18.91 8.57
C VAL A 251 -0.51 -19.09 10.03
N SER A 252 -0.41 -20.31 10.54
CA SER A 252 -0.49 -20.62 11.96
C SER A 252 0.55 -21.66 12.34
N PHE A 253 1.01 -21.63 13.58
CA PHE A 253 2.09 -22.46 14.09
C PHE A 253 1.65 -23.21 15.33
N GLN A 254 1.91 -24.52 15.38
CA GLN A 254 1.50 -25.42 16.45
C GLN A 254 2.64 -26.31 16.92
N VAL A 255 2.71 -26.55 18.23
CA VAL A 255 3.61 -27.51 18.88
C VAL A 255 2.87 -28.20 20.02
N GLY A 256 2.78 -29.53 20.01
CA GLY A 256 2.19 -30.31 21.13
C GLY A 256 0.78 -29.87 21.53
N GLY A 257 -0.08 -29.57 20.54
CA GLY A 257 -1.46 -29.08 20.79
C GLY A 257 -1.56 -27.63 21.30
N LYS A 258 -0.44 -26.91 21.43
CA LYS A 258 -0.41 -25.47 21.71
C LYS A 258 -0.21 -24.71 20.40
N HIS A 259 -0.87 -23.58 20.26
CA HIS A 259 -0.71 -22.67 19.13
C HIS A 259 0.07 -21.42 19.54
N MET A 260 0.71 -20.80 18.56
CA MET A 260 1.33 -19.49 18.71
C MET A 260 0.24 -18.41 18.82
N TYR A 261 0.33 -17.60 19.88
CA TYR A 261 -0.56 -16.46 20.11
C TYR A 261 0.23 -15.21 20.42
N SER A 262 -0.31 -14.09 19.96
CA SER A 262 -0.14 -12.85 20.69
C SER A 262 -1.35 -12.59 21.59
N ARG A 263 -1.14 -12.03 22.78
CA ARG A 263 -2.21 -11.91 23.79
C ARG A 263 -3.11 -10.73 23.44
N SER A 264 -4.43 -10.96 23.29
CA SER A 264 -5.43 -9.89 23.33
C SER A 264 -6.30 -10.02 24.58
N THR A 265 -6.24 -9.00 25.44
CA THR A 265 -7.42 -8.38 26.08
C THR A 265 -6.95 -7.08 26.73
N ILE A 266 -7.24 -5.96 26.06
CA ILE A 266 -7.49 -4.63 26.64
C ILE A 266 -6.30 -3.66 26.88
N SER A 267 -5.01 -4.04 26.90
CA SER A 267 -3.93 -3.01 26.93
C SER A 267 -2.50 -3.53 26.70
N CYS A 268 -1.76 -2.76 25.90
CA CYS A 268 -0.30 -2.65 25.67
C CYS A 268 0.52 -3.87 25.16
N TYR A 269 1.51 -3.56 24.30
CA TYR A 269 2.54 -4.42 23.69
C TYR A 269 2.95 -5.63 24.55
N ARG A 270 2.78 -6.86 24.05
CA ARG A 270 3.16 -8.07 24.82
C ARG A 270 3.92 -9.09 24.00
N GLN A 271 4.63 -9.94 24.73
CA GLN A 271 5.45 -11.04 24.25
C GLN A 271 4.59 -12.15 23.63
N ILE A 272 5.11 -12.75 22.57
CA ILE A 272 4.48 -13.88 21.87
C ILE A 272 4.74 -15.17 22.65
N HIS A 273 3.73 -16.05 22.73
CA HIS A 273 3.80 -17.27 23.54
C HIS A 273 2.94 -18.39 22.97
N MET A 274 3.23 -19.62 23.39
CA MET A 274 2.49 -20.83 23.04
C MET A 274 1.37 -21.10 24.06
N LYS A 275 0.13 -21.29 23.59
CA LYS A 275 -1.03 -21.59 24.44
C LYS A 275 -1.90 -22.70 23.87
N LYS A 276 -2.53 -23.48 24.76
CA LYS A 276 -3.62 -24.38 24.35
C LYS A 276 -4.78 -23.55 23.81
N TYR A 277 -5.42 -24.04 22.77
CA TYR A 277 -6.62 -23.43 22.23
C TYR A 277 -7.73 -23.39 23.28
N ASN A 278 -8.44 -22.26 23.36
CA ASN A 278 -9.64 -22.13 24.17
C ASN A 278 -10.83 -21.77 23.25
N PHE A 279 -11.74 -22.72 23.06
CA PHE A 279 -12.92 -22.60 22.20
C PHE A 279 -13.80 -21.39 22.54
N TRP A 280 -13.87 -21.00 23.81
CA TRP A 280 -14.66 -19.84 24.27
C TRP A 280 -14.06 -18.49 23.88
N ARG A 281 -12.83 -18.44 23.36
CA ARG A 281 -12.12 -17.20 22.98
C ARG A 281 -11.95 -17.02 21.47
N GLY A 282 -12.70 -17.75 20.65
CA GLY A 282 -12.69 -17.60 19.19
C GLY A 282 -11.98 -18.76 18.49
N ARG A 283 -11.36 -18.53 17.32
CA ARG A 283 -10.74 -19.57 16.47
C ARG A 283 -9.38 -20.08 17.00
N PRO A 284 -8.97 -21.33 16.68
CA PRO A 284 -7.69 -21.90 17.14
C PRO A 284 -6.49 -21.25 16.47
N GLY A 285 -5.53 -20.85 17.31
CA GLY A 285 -4.37 -20.07 16.90
C GLY A 285 -4.72 -18.66 16.45
N MET A 286 -3.85 -17.70 16.76
CA MET A 286 -3.87 -16.49 15.96
C MET A 286 -3.34 -16.81 14.57
N THR A 287 -4.14 -16.51 13.55
CA THR A 287 -3.65 -16.53 12.17
C THR A 287 -2.81 -15.28 11.93
N TRP A 288 -1.61 -15.47 11.41
CA TRP A 288 -0.75 -14.39 10.96
C TRP A 288 -0.92 -14.22 9.47
N GLU A 289 -0.87 -12.98 8.99
CA GLU A 289 -0.60 -12.69 7.59
C GLU A 289 0.93 -12.60 7.43
N LEU A 290 1.52 -13.60 6.78
CA LEU A 290 2.92 -13.60 6.38
C LEU A 290 2.99 -12.99 4.97
N SER A 291 3.75 -11.91 4.81
CA SER A 291 4.00 -11.31 3.50
C SER A 291 5.04 -12.11 2.72
N SER A 292 5.06 -11.95 1.39
CA SER A 292 6.11 -12.58 0.57
C SER A 292 7.52 -12.14 0.98
N ASN A 293 7.67 -10.98 1.63
CA ASN A 293 8.95 -10.44 2.12
C ASN A 293 9.29 -10.90 3.55
N GLY A 294 8.54 -11.86 4.12
CA GLY A 294 8.80 -12.48 5.41
C GLY A 294 8.26 -11.74 6.64
N TYR A 295 7.49 -10.65 6.47
CA TYR A 295 6.90 -9.95 7.61
C TYR A 295 5.66 -10.68 8.10
N MET A 296 5.57 -10.95 9.40
CA MET A 296 4.37 -11.51 10.03
C MET A 296 3.53 -10.39 10.66
N LYS A 297 2.24 -10.38 10.34
CA LYS A 297 1.25 -9.42 10.84
C LYS A 297 0.07 -10.13 11.50
N SER A 298 -0.26 -9.76 12.73
CA SER A 298 -1.37 -10.34 13.48
C SER A 298 -2.72 -10.05 12.83
N MET A 299 -3.51 -11.06 12.46
CA MET A 299 -4.86 -10.79 11.94
C MET A 299 -5.88 -10.41 13.02
N ASN A 300 -5.57 -10.66 14.29
CA ASN A 300 -6.51 -10.50 15.41
C ASN A 300 -6.20 -9.29 16.31
N GLN A 301 -5.07 -8.60 16.13
CA GLN A 301 -4.67 -7.47 16.99
C GLN A 301 -4.21 -6.26 16.17
N HIS A 302 -5.15 -5.42 15.74
CA HIS A 302 -4.84 -4.15 15.06
C HIS A 302 -3.82 -4.25 13.91
N ARG A 303 -3.58 -5.46 13.39
CA ARG A 303 -2.56 -5.75 12.40
C ARG A 303 -1.15 -5.31 12.84
N ARG A 304 -0.78 -5.56 14.10
CA ARG A 304 0.60 -5.39 14.60
C ARG A 304 1.55 -6.37 13.93
N TYR A 305 2.79 -5.96 13.72
CA TYR A 305 3.86 -6.80 13.23
C TYR A 305 4.52 -7.56 14.39
N ILE A 306 5.31 -8.58 14.08
CA ILE A 306 6.18 -9.24 15.05
C ILE A 306 7.59 -8.67 14.94
N GLY A 307 8.14 -8.24 16.07
CA GLY A 307 9.52 -7.78 16.21
C GLY A 307 10.27 -8.54 17.31
N LEU A 308 11.56 -8.25 17.43
CA LEU A 308 12.44 -8.75 18.47
C LEU A 308 12.80 -7.64 19.44
N ARG A 309 12.65 -7.90 20.73
CA ARG A 309 13.17 -7.03 21.78
C ARG A 309 14.67 -7.30 21.99
N THR A 310 15.35 -6.37 22.66
CA THR A 310 16.79 -6.45 22.99
C THR A 310 17.21 -7.69 23.77
N ASP A 311 16.28 -8.40 24.39
CA ASP A 311 16.50 -9.66 25.10
C ASP A 311 16.11 -10.90 24.27
N ASN A 312 16.04 -10.76 22.95
CA ASN A 312 15.71 -11.80 21.98
C ASN A 312 14.32 -12.43 22.13
N ILE A 313 13.40 -11.78 22.87
CA ILE A 313 12.01 -12.23 22.98
C ILE A 313 11.16 -11.59 21.88
N LEU A 314 10.30 -12.41 21.25
CA LEU A 314 9.36 -11.94 20.25
C LEU A 314 8.26 -11.10 20.91
N VAL A 315 7.95 -9.95 20.30
CA VAL A 315 6.94 -9.00 20.78
C VAL A 315 6.13 -8.43 19.62
N ASP A 316 4.92 -7.94 19.92
CA ASP A 316 4.19 -7.12 18.95
C ASP A 316 4.88 -5.76 18.77
N VAL A 317 4.99 -5.31 17.52
CA VAL A 317 5.48 -3.97 17.16
C VAL A 317 4.51 -3.27 16.21
N SER A 318 4.52 -1.94 16.23
CA SER A 318 3.55 -1.13 15.48
C SER A 318 3.97 -0.86 14.05
N MET A 319 5.27 -0.73 13.80
CA MET A 319 5.83 -0.25 12.55
C MET A 319 6.53 -1.39 11.81
N ARG A 320 6.51 -1.34 10.48
CA ARG A 320 7.19 -2.33 9.64
C ARG A 320 8.70 -2.29 9.82
N GLY A 321 9.27 -1.12 10.12
CA GLY A 321 10.71 -1.00 10.33
C GLY A 321 11.24 -1.63 11.61
N ASP A 322 10.37 -1.81 12.61
CA ASP A 322 10.70 -2.48 13.88
C ASP A 322 10.42 -3.99 13.80
N ALA A 323 9.85 -4.45 12.69
CA ALA A 323 9.43 -5.82 12.52
C ALA A 323 10.60 -6.73 12.11
N THR A 324 10.61 -7.91 12.69
CA THR A 324 11.49 -9.01 12.31
C THR A 324 10.85 -9.75 11.15
N ARG A 325 11.71 -10.25 10.27
CA ARG A 325 11.32 -11.05 9.12
C ARG A 325 11.66 -12.51 9.37
N PHE A 326 10.79 -13.40 8.92
CA PHE A 326 10.92 -14.83 9.16
C PHE A 326 10.87 -15.60 7.86
N GLU A 327 11.64 -16.69 7.82
CA GLU A 327 11.65 -17.69 6.76
C GLU A 327 11.29 -19.04 7.34
N LEU A 328 10.46 -19.79 6.62
CA LEU A 328 10.06 -21.14 6.98
C LEU A 328 11.07 -22.12 6.38
N VAL A 329 11.78 -22.83 7.24
CA VAL A 329 12.81 -23.81 6.89
C VAL A 329 12.28 -25.22 7.19
N PRO A 330 12.01 -26.05 6.17
CA PRO A 330 11.53 -27.42 6.36
C PRO A 330 12.52 -28.28 7.16
N LEU A 331 11.98 -29.20 7.98
CA LEU A 331 12.81 -30.15 8.74
C LEU A 331 13.32 -31.32 7.89
N ASP A 332 12.59 -31.68 6.83
CA ASP A 332 12.90 -32.79 5.93
C ASP A 332 14.06 -32.52 4.97
N GLY A 333 14.71 -31.35 5.07
CA GLY A 333 15.82 -30.94 4.22
C GLY A 333 15.38 -30.40 2.86
N SER A 334 14.07 -30.25 2.61
CA SER A 334 13.59 -29.53 1.43
C SER A 334 14.00 -28.06 1.48
N GLN A 335 14.19 -27.47 0.29
CA GLN A 335 14.72 -26.11 0.19
C GLN A 335 13.76 -25.10 0.83
N ALA A 336 14.31 -24.23 1.69
CA ALA A 336 13.53 -23.18 2.33
C ALA A 336 12.88 -22.24 1.29
N ALA A 337 11.70 -21.72 1.62
CA ALA A 337 10.99 -20.81 0.72
C ALA A 337 11.78 -19.48 0.61
N PRO A 338 12.17 -19.03 -0.60
CA PRO A 338 12.93 -17.80 -0.74
C PRO A 338 12.03 -16.58 -0.55
N TYR A 339 12.17 -15.84 0.55
CA TYR A 339 11.31 -14.68 0.84
C TYR A 339 11.77 -13.36 0.19
N ASP A 340 13.01 -13.19 -0.30
CA ASP A 340 13.48 -11.81 -0.51
C ASP A 340 14.56 -11.55 -1.58
N ALA A 341 15.30 -12.56 -2.05
CA ALA A 341 16.52 -12.26 -2.82
C ALA A 341 16.29 -11.74 -4.26
N GLN A 342 15.07 -11.87 -4.82
CA GLN A 342 14.78 -11.51 -6.22
C GLN A 342 13.77 -10.38 -6.37
N ILE A 343 12.78 -10.25 -5.47
CA ILE A 343 11.73 -9.22 -5.55
C ILE A 343 12.34 -7.80 -5.45
N ARG A 344 13.34 -7.61 -4.57
CA ARG A 344 14.03 -6.32 -4.37
C ARG A 344 14.99 -5.93 -5.48
N LYS A 345 15.36 -6.87 -6.37
CA LYS A 345 16.32 -6.64 -7.46
C LYS A 345 15.67 -6.16 -8.74
N LEU A 346 14.35 -5.92 -8.73
CA LEU A 346 13.66 -5.28 -9.84
C LEU A 346 13.68 -3.75 -9.65
N PRO A 347 14.60 -3.06 -10.33
CA PRO A 347 14.26 -1.78 -10.92
C PRO A 347 14.29 -1.93 -12.43
N SER A 348 13.16 -1.75 -13.12
CA SER A 348 13.22 -1.44 -14.55
C SER A 348 13.73 0.00 -14.68
N THR A 349 15.02 0.20 -14.91
CA THR A 349 15.65 1.53 -15.03
C THR A 349 15.09 2.35 -16.18
N LYS A 350 14.49 1.73 -17.20
CA LYS A 350 13.99 2.42 -18.40
C LYS A 350 12.93 3.48 -18.13
N ALA A 351 11.89 3.19 -17.33
CA ALA A 351 10.84 4.17 -17.05
C ALA A 351 11.32 5.34 -16.17
N PHE A 352 12.27 5.08 -15.26
CA PHE A 352 12.85 6.11 -14.39
C PHE A 352 13.81 7.00 -15.16
N GLU A 353 14.71 6.42 -15.97
CA GLU A 353 15.64 7.17 -16.81
C GLU A 353 14.89 8.08 -17.76
N LEU A 354 13.80 7.62 -18.40
CA LEU A 354 12.95 8.45 -19.25
C LEU A 354 12.20 9.55 -18.48
N ALA A 355 11.62 9.25 -17.32
CA ALA A 355 10.88 10.24 -16.51
C ALA A 355 11.80 11.30 -15.89
N VAL A 356 12.97 10.89 -15.38
CA VAL A 356 13.99 11.78 -14.81
C VAL A 356 14.65 12.60 -15.92
N HIS A 357 15.01 12.01 -17.06
CA HIS A 357 15.56 12.80 -18.18
C HIS A 357 14.55 13.80 -18.74
N LYS A 358 13.25 13.47 -18.78
CA LYS A 358 12.21 14.39 -19.26
C LYS A 358 11.93 15.49 -18.23
N SER A 359 11.92 15.14 -16.94
CA SER A 359 11.75 16.11 -15.84
C SER A 359 12.93 17.07 -15.71
N MET A 360 14.17 16.55 -15.76
CA MET A 360 15.41 17.34 -15.73
C MET A 360 15.55 18.24 -16.97
N ARG A 361 15.29 17.72 -18.17
CA ARG A 361 15.30 18.53 -19.40
C ARG A 361 14.25 19.65 -19.37
N ASN A 362 13.07 19.38 -18.83
CA ASN A 362 12.04 20.42 -18.68
C ASN A 362 12.40 21.46 -17.59
N LEU A 363 13.17 21.08 -16.57
CA LEU A 363 13.68 22.00 -15.55
C LEU A 363 14.79 22.90 -16.12
N GLU A 364 15.70 22.33 -16.92
CA GLU A 364 16.83 23.02 -17.56
C GLU A 364 16.37 23.94 -18.70
N ALA A 365 15.44 23.50 -19.56
CA ALA A 365 14.83 24.33 -20.60
C ALA A 365 14.09 25.56 -20.03
N ARG A 366 13.46 25.40 -18.86
CA ARG A 366 12.78 26.50 -18.15
C ARG A 366 13.73 27.43 -17.42
N ARG A 367 14.88 26.94 -16.93
CA ARG A 367 15.93 27.77 -16.33
C ARG A 367 16.73 28.57 -17.37
N SER A 368 16.86 28.04 -18.58
CA SER A 368 17.61 28.67 -19.68
C SER A 368 16.76 29.58 -20.58
N GLY A 369 15.43 29.62 -20.40
CA GLY A 369 14.53 30.44 -21.23
C GLY A 369 14.44 29.98 -22.68
N HIS A 370 14.96 28.79 -23.02
CA HIS A 370 14.98 28.25 -24.38
C HIS A 370 13.76 27.36 -24.62
N LYS A 371 12.92 27.71 -25.60
CA LYS A 371 11.91 26.80 -26.16
C LYS A 371 12.66 25.72 -26.97
N PRO A 372 12.31 24.42 -26.85
CA PRO A 372 12.88 23.41 -27.72
C PRO A 372 12.33 23.61 -29.15
N GLU A 373 13.23 23.88 -30.08
CA GLU A 373 12.95 23.94 -31.52
C GLU A 373 12.87 22.52 -32.12
N GLY A 374 11.95 22.35 -33.06
CA GLY A 374 12.12 21.44 -34.20
C GLY A 374 11.47 20.07 -34.11
N GLY A 375 10.40 19.87 -34.89
CA GLY A 375 9.87 18.55 -35.21
C GLY A 375 8.52 18.54 -35.95
N GLU A 376 8.24 19.53 -36.80
CA GLU A 376 7.14 19.44 -37.79
C GLU A 376 7.63 18.62 -38.98
N ALA A 377 6.97 17.48 -39.24
CA ALA A 377 7.05 16.81 -40.52
C ALA A 377 5.87 17.31 -41.37
N SER A 378 6.20 18.17 -42.32
CA SER A 378 5.38 18.55 -43.46
C SER A 378 5.11 17.33 -44.34
N ILE A 379 3.84 17.07 -44.66
CA ILE A 379 3.45 16.40 -45.90
C ILE A 379 2.52 17.37 -46.61
N ASP A 380 2.97 17.74 -47.80
CA ASP A 380 2.42 18.77 -48.67
C ASP A 380 1.49 18.15 -49.72
N GLU A 381 0.44 18.92 -50.01
CA GLU A 381 -0.40 19.03 -51.21
C GLU A 381 -0.96 17.80 -51.96
N GLY A 382 -2.29 17.82 -52.06
CA GLY A 382 -3.10 17.24 -53.12
C GLY A 382 -4.38 18.06 -53.26
N ASP A 383 -4.33 19.09 -54.10
CA ASP A 383 -5.45 19.92 -54.55
C ASP A 383 -6.57 19.08 -55.18
N GLU A 384 -7.83 19.34 -54.81
CA GLU A 384 -8.95 19.34 -55.75
C GLU A 384 -10.09 20.19 -55.19
N LYS A 385 -10.40 21.26 -55.92
CA LYS A 385 -11.57 22.12 -55.74
C LYS A 385 -12.81 21.39 -56.23
N ASP A 386 -13.94 21.59 -55.55
CA ASP A 386 -15.20 21.88 -56.23
C ASP A 386 -16.17 22.63 -55.30
N GLU A 387 -16.75 23.68 -55.86
CA GLU A 387 -17.84 24.50 -55.33
C GLU A 387 -19.15 23.72 -55.38
N ASN A 388 -20.01 23.85 -54.35
CA ASN A 388 -21.37 24.41 -54.43
C ASN A 388 -22.33 23.91 -53.32
N ASP A 389 -23.25 24.83 -53.01
CA ASP A 389 -24.65 24.64 -52.58
C ASP A 389 -25.03 24.49 -51.10
N GLU A 390 -25.58 25.61 -50.62
CA GLU A 390 -26.92 25.79 -50.01
C GLU A 390 -27.30 25.12 -48.68
N ALA A 391 -27.46 26.01 -47.69
CA ALA A 391 -28.55 26.13 -46.72
C ALA A 391 -29.61 25.01 -46.63
N ALA A 392 -29.70 24.39 -45.44
CA ALA A 392 -30.99 23.92 -44.92
C ALA A 392 -31.02 23.89 -43.37
N THR A 393 -31.77 24.85 -42.84
CA THR A 393 -32.50 24.89 -41.57
C THR A 393 -33.14 23.53 -41.18
N TYR A 394 -33.04 23.11 -39.91
CA TYR A 394 -34.18 22.95 -38.98
C TYR A 394 -33.98 21.98 -37.78
N LYS A 395 -34.43 22.51 -36.63
CA LYS A 395 -35.23 21.92 -35.54
C LYS A 395 -34.64 20.93 -34.53
N ALA A 396 -34.89 21.34 -33.28
CA ALA A 396 -34.74 20.61 -32.04
C ALA A 396 -35.99 19.80 -31.65
N PHE A 397 -35.77 18.92 -30.67
CA PHE A 397 -36.69 18.23 -29.73
C PHE A 397 -37.43 16.96 -30.23
N PRO A 398 -37.92 16.05 -29.34
CA PRO A 398 -37.86 16.03 -27.85
C PRO A 398 -37.49 14.68 -27.19
N SER A 399 -37.32 14.75 -25.86
CA SER A 399 -37.30 13.65 -24.87
C SER A 399 -38.63 12.88 -24.81
N PRO A 400 -38.65 11.58 -24.43
CA PRO A 400 -39.86 10.90 -23.95
C PRO A 400 -39.86 10.75 -22.42
N ARG A 401 -41.03 11.02 -21.83
CA ARG A 401 -41.40 10.77 -20.43
C ARG A 401 -42.32 9.54 -20.35
N ALA A 402 -42.42 9.01 -19.13
CA ALA A 402 -43.09 7.79 -18.68
C ALA A 402 -44.61 7.66 -18.90
N ALA A 403 -45.07 6.40 -18.90
CA ALA A 403 -46.38 5.87 -18.46
C ALA A 403 -46.29 4.32 -18.58
N SER A 404 -46.99 3.42 -17.88
CA SER A 404 -47.83 3.34 -16.67
C SER A 404 -48.23 1.85 -16.50
N SER A 405 -48.24 1.32 -15.26
CA SER A 405 -49.04 0.22 -14.62
C SER A 405 -49.62 -0.98 -15.42
N PRO A 406 -49.83 -2.17 -14.77
CA PRO A 406 -51.10 -2.42 -14.07
C PRO A 406 -51.01 -3.26 -12.76
N LYS A 407 -52.15 -3.26 -12.05
CA LYS A 407 -52.48 -3.90 -10.75
C LYS A 407 -52.94 -5.37 -10.86
N ALA A 408 -52.97 -6.02 -9.68
CA ALA A 408 -53.88 -7.10 -9.21
C ALA A 408 -53.53 -8.56 -9.61
N ALA A 409 -53.64 -9.61 -8.77
CA ALA A 409 -54.08 -9.78 -7.39
C ALA A 409 -53.79 -11.23 -6.86
N LEU A 410 -54.03 -11.41 -5.55
CA LEU A 410 -54.53 -12.62 -4.83
C LEU A 410 -53.58 -13.76 -4.41
N GLY A 411 -53.63 -14.10 -3.11
CA GLY A 411 -53.20 -15.41 -2.57
C GLY A 411 -52.86 -15.44 -1.08
N HIS A 412 -53.88 -15.59 -0.22
CA HIS A 412 -53.82 -15.82 1.23
C HIS A 412 -53.21 -17.17 1.67
N LYS A 413 -52.87 -17.23 2.98
CA LYS A 413 -52.79 -18.37 3.95
C LYS A 413 -51.36 -18.76 4.38
N ILE A 414 -51.03 -19.08 5.64
CA ILE A 414 -51.69 -19.14 6.96
C ILE A 414 -50.56 -19.06 8.03
N SER A 415 -50.93 -18.55 9.20
CA SER A 415 -50.24 -18.49 10.51
C SER A 415 -49.70 -19.83 11.06
N MET A 416 -48.50 -19.82 11.66
CA MET A 416 -48.23 -19.98 13.12
C MET A 416 -46.75 -19.74 13.42
#